data_AF-A0A7K4DMF5-F1
#
_entry.id   AF-A0A7K4DMF5-F1
#
_cell.length_a   1.000
_cell.length_b   1.000
_cell.length_c   1.000
_cell.angle_alpha   90.00
_cell.angle_beta   90.00
_cell.angle_gamma   90.00
#
_symmetry.space_group_name_H-M   'P 1'
#
loop_
_entity.id
_entity.type
_entity.pdbx_description
1 polymer ?
#
loop_
_entity_poly.entity_id
_entity_poly.type
_entity_poly.pdbx_seq_one_letter_code
_entity_poly.pdbx_strand_id
1 'polypeptide(L)'
;MNLRLVSLIMVVVVFAVGCGVMSFLSGGGITLEQAYDSKQVEITQKTIAGTIPHNVTITNNGSKPLMVDKGTILKSKESQDLVIINDKKISPNNNDTVQAYCIEPDQKAVTGATLIPSGTASSQVKQIIDSSNPSDLQNATQSQLQIWIIVSKGNVDVYSGEAMAVVQNQKIKYYQLQEKLDTAKKNVMSRFNLSSEGIQNISFTVESSNSAITWISDLRQWFKNNLGI
;
A
#
# COMPACT_ATOMS: atom_id res chain seq x y z
N MET A 1 6.27 -56.88 15.48
CA MET A 1 5.53 -55.75 14.85
C MET A 1 4.98 -56.24 13.52
N ASN A 2 3.67 -56.14 13.27
CA ASN A 2 3.04 -56.71 12.07
C ASN A 2 3.52 -55.98 10.81
N LEU A 3 4.19 -56.67 9.89
CA LEU A 3 4.74 -56.10 8.65
C LEU A 3 3.67 -55.34 7.84
N ARG A 4 2.43 -55.82 7.89
CA ARG A 4 1.24 -55.18 7.30
C ARG A 4 0.91 -53.82 7.91
N LEU A 5 1.08 -53.67 9.22
CA LEU A 5 0.82 -52.42 9.95
C LEU A 5 1.89 -51.37 9.61
N VAL A 6 3.16 -51.80 9.55
CA VAL A 6 4.29 -50.92 9.19
C VAL A 6 4.16 -50.38 7.77
N SER A 7 3.79 -51.25 6.82
CA SER A 7 3.61 -50.86 5.42
C SER A 7 2.43 -49.88 5.25
N LEU A 8 1.34 -50.08 6.00
CA LEU A 8 0.17 -49.20 5.95
C LEU A 8 0.47 -47.82 6.52
N ILE A 9 1.21 -47.75 7.62
CA ILE A 9 1.69 -46.48 8.19
C ILE A 9 2.59 -45.74 7.19
N MET A 10 3.49 -46.44 6.51
CA MET A 10 4.38 -45.83 5.52
C MET A 10 3.63 -45.23 4.32
N VAL A 11 2.61 -45.92 3.80
CA VAL A 11 1.77 -45.42 2.70
C VAL A 11 1.00 -44.16 3.11
N VAL A 12 0.45 -44.13 4.33
CA VAL A 12 -0.25 -42.94 4.86
C VAL A 12 0.70 -41.77 5.01
N VAL A 13 1.93 -41.99 5.51
CA VAL A 13 2.95 -40.94 5.63
C VAL A 13 3.37 -40.41 4.26
N VAL A 14 3.62 -41.27 3.28
CA VAL A 14 4.00 -40.84 1.91
C VAL A 14 2.86 -40.08 1.25
N PHE A 15 1.61 -40.50 1.42
CA PHE A 15 0.45 -39.78 0.91
C PHE A 15 0.27 -38.42 1.59
N ALA A 16 0.38 -38.35 2.92
CA ALA A 16 0.28 -37.10 3.66
C ALA A 16 1.39 -36.10 3.29
N VAL A 17 2.64 -36.57 3.16
CA VAL A 17 3.77 -35.73 2.72
C VAL A 17 3.60 -35.32 1.26
N GLY A 18 3.19 -36.24 0.38
CA GLY A 18 2.96 -35.97 -1.04
C GLY A 18 1.85 -34.93 -1.26
N CYS A 19 0.69 -35.11 -0.61
CA CYS A 19 -0.41 -34.14 -0.67
C CYS A 19 -0.05 -32.82 0.01
N GLY A 20 0.71 -32.84 1.10
CA GLY A 20 1.18 -31.63 1.78
C GLY A 20 2.13 -30.80 0.92
N VAL A 21 3.11 -31.44 0.26
CA VAL A 21 4.05 -30.77 -0.66
C VAL A 21 3.32 -30.29 -1.92
N MET A 22 2.40 -31.08 -2.48
CA MET A 22 1.61 -30.66 -3.64
C MET A 22 0.72 -29.45 -3.30
N SER A 23 0.13 -29.41 -2.11
CA SER A 23 -0.64 -28.27 -1.60
C SER A 23 0.24 -27.03 -1.39
N PHE A 24 1.46 -27.19 -0.87
CA PHE A 24 2.42 -26.09 -0.70
C PHE A 24 2.91 -25.53 -2.04
N LEU A 25 3.29 -26.39 -2.99
CA LEU A 25 3.72 -26.00 -4.33
C LEU A 25 2.58 -25.37 -5.16
N SER A 26 1.33 -25.78 -4.91
CA SER A 26 0.13 -25.19 -5.52
C SER A 26 -0.39 -23.96 -4.76
N GLY A 27 0.09 -23.73 -3.53
CA GLY A 27 -0.39 -22.71 -2.61
C GLY A 27 0.43 -21.42 -2.59
N GLY A 28 1.69 -21.47 -3.04
CA GLY A 28 2.56 -20.30 -3.16
C GLY A 28 2.17 -19.41 -4.34
N GLY A 29 1.52 -18.28 -4.05
CA GLY A 29 1.30 -17.25 -5.06
C GLY A 29 2.57 -16.49 -5.42
N ILE A 30 2.55 -15.76 -6.53
CA ILE A 30 3.62 -14.83 -6.92
C ILE A 30 3.27 -13.41 -6.44
N THR A 31 4.28 -12.58 -6.18
CA THR A 31 4.05 -11.17 -5.80
C THR A 31 3.65 -10.33 -7.00
N LEU A 32 3.15 -9.13 -6.74
CA LEU A 32 2.75 -8.19 -7.79
C LEU A 32 3.91 -7.78 -8.70
N GLU A 33 5.09 -7.51 -8.13
CA GLU A 33 6.32 -7.19 -8.86
C GLU A 33 6.75 -8.36 -9.77
N GLN A 34 6.78 -9.58 -9.23
CA GLN A 34 7.17 -10.78 -10.01
C GLN A 34 6.24 -11.03 -11.18
N ALA A 35 4.93 -10.85 -10.98
CA ALA A 35 3.93 -10.99 -12.02
C ALA A 35 4.07 -9.90 -13.09
N TYR A 36 4.43 -8.67 -12.69
CA TYR A 36 4.67 -7.56 -13.61
C TYR A 36 5.90 -7.79 -14.48
N ASP A 37 7.03 -8.16 -13.87
CA ASP A 37 8.28 -8.46 -14.60
C ASP A 37 8.11 -9.63 -15.58
N SER A 38 7.24 -10.58 -15.23
CA SER A 38 6.90 -11.73 -16.09
C SER A 38 5.83 -11.43 -17.14
N LYS A 39 5.32 -10.19 -17.20
CA LYS A 39 4.22 -9.75 -18.09
C LYS A 39 2.92 -10.55 -17.91
N GLN A 40 2.65 -10.98 -16.68
CA GLN A 40 1.48 -11.77 -16.30
C GLN A 40 0.43 -10.97 -15.52
N VAL A 41 0.63 -9.67 -15.31
CA VAL A 41 -0.35 -8.81 -14.65
C VAL A 41 -0.54 -7.50 -15.39
N GLU A 42 -1.77 -7.01 -15.38
CA GLU A 42 -2.13 -5.66 -15.80
C GLU A 42 -2.81 -4.94 -14.63
N ILE A 43 -2.43 -3.69 -14.40
CA ILE A 43 -2.93 -2.87 -13.29
C ILE A 43 -3.46 -1.56 -13.86
N THR A 44 -4.75 -1.28 -13.65
CA THR A 44 -5.42 -0.12 -14.24
C THR A 44 -6.19 0.69 -13.21
N GLN A 45 -6.05 2.01 -13.31
CA GLN A 45 -6.79 2.96 -12.47
C GLN A 45 -8.27 2.97 -12.86
N LYS A 46 -9.19 2.70 -11.92
CA LYS A 46 -10.63 2.65 -12.21
C LYS A 46 -11.36 3.95 -11.88
N THR A 47 -10.96 4.60 -10.79
CA THR A 47 -11.64 5.78 -10.25
C THR A 47 -11.10 7.08 -10.83
N ILE A 48 -12.00 8.07 -10.97
CA ILE A 48 -11.66 9.45 -11.33
C ILE A 48 -10.97 10.19 -10.17
N ALA A 49 -10.34 11.32 -10.50
CA ALA A 49 -9.76 12.24 -9.54
C ALA A 49 -10.78 12.72 -8.49
N GLY A 50 -10.32 12.88 -7.24
CA GLY A 50 -11.09 13.26 -6.08
C GLY A 50 -11.83 12.11 -5.37
N THR A 51 -11.64 10.86 -5.82
CA THR A 51 -12.31 9.69 -5.24
C THR A 51 -11.49 9.09 -4.12
N ILE A 52 -12.06 8.97 -2.91
CA ILE A 52 -11.36 8.39 -1.75
C ILE A 52 -12.20 7.26 -1.13
N PRO A 53 -11.64 6.05 -0.94
CA PRO A 53 -10.38 5.58 -1.52
C PRO A 53 -10.51 5.38 -3.05
N HIS A 54 -9.37 5.31 -3.75
CA HIS A 54 -9.35 4.91 -5.15
C HIS A 54 -9.59 3.42 -5.31
N ASN A 55 -10.09 3.04 -6.48
CA ASN A 55 -10.15 1.64 -6.90
C ASN A 55 -9.19 1.40 -8.07
N VAL A 56 -8.46 0.30 -7.98
CA VAL A 56 -7.52 -0.19 -9.00
C VAL A 56 -7.95 -1.60 -9.38
N THR A 57 -8.04 -1.87 -10.67
CA THR A 57 -8.28 -3.23 -11.17
C THR A 57 -6.94 -3.90 -11.43
N ILE A 58 -6.76 -5.09 -10.87
CA ILE A 58 -5.59 -5.94 -11.07
C ILE A 58 -6.07 -7.18 -11.82
N THR A 59 -5.56 -7.39 -13.02
CA THR A 59 -5.86 -8.54 -13.87
C THR A 59 -4.68 -9.49 -13.84
N ASN A 60 -4.87 -10.67 -13.26
CA ASN A 60 -3.88 -11.75 -13.25
C ASN A 60 -4.06 -12.63 -14.49
N ASN A 61 -3.18 -12.46 -15.47
CA ASN A 61 -3.10 -13.27 -16.70
C ASN A 61 -2.18 -14.49 -16.54
N GLY A 62 -1.63 -14.71 -15.33
CA GLY A 62 -0.74 -15.81 -15.01
C GLY A 62 -1.48 -17.10 -14.62
N SER A 63 -0.74 -18.19 -14.57
CA SER A 63 -1.23 -19.52 -14.15
C SER A 63 -1.16 -19.75 -12.63
N LYS A 64 -0.51 -18.86 -11.88
CA LYS A 64 -0.39 -18.91 -10.41
C LYS A 64 -1.27 -17.85 -9.75
N PRO A 65 -1.76 -18.08 -8.51
CA PRO A 65 -2.40 -17.03 -7.74
C PRO A 65 -1.46 -15.84 -7.56
N LEU A 66 -2.01 -14.64 -7.66
CA LEU A 66 -1.30 -13.39 -7.46
C LEU A 66 -1.58 -12.87 -6.04
N MET A 67 -0.52 -12.59 -5.29
CA MET A 67 -0.60 -11.94 -3.98
C MET A 67 -0.34 -10.45 -4.17
N VAL A 68 -1.33 -9.65 -3.80
CA VAL A 68 -1.26 -8.20 -3.77
C VAL A 68 -1.13 -7.80 -2.31
N ASP A 69 0.04 -7.28 -1.95
CA ASP A 69 0.35 -6.97 -0.56
C ASP A 69 -0.05 -5.52 -0.24
N LYS A 70 -0.63 -5.33 0.94
CA LYS A 70 -0.88 -4.01 1.51
C LYS A 70 0.42 -3.21 1.59
N GLY A 71 0.34 -1.92 1.26
CA GLY A 71 1.47 -1.00 1.28
C GLY A 71 2.33 -1.03 0.01
N THR A 72 2.02 -1.88 -0.97
CA THR A 72 2.65 -1.84 -2.29
C THR A 72 2.37 -0.50 -2.97
N ILE A 73 3.42 0.16 -3.47
CA ILE A 73 3.32 1.41 -4.23
C ILE A 73 3.06 1.07 -5.69
N LEU A 74 2.10 1.76 -6.29
CA LEU A 74 1.79 1.71 -7.70
C LEU A 74 2.12 3.05 -8.35
N LYS A 75 2.95 3.05 -9.39
CA LYS A 75 3.33 4.26 -10.11
C LYS A 75 2.66 4.37 -11.46
N SER A 76 2.43 5.60 -11.92
CA SER A 76 1.99 5.85 -13.29
C SER A 76 2.74 7.01 -13.92
N LYS A 77 2.87 6.98 -15.26
CA LYS A 77 3.38 8.12 -16.02
C LYS A 77 2.27 9.11 -16.39
N GLU A 78 1.02 8.65 -16.37
CA GLU A 78 -0.13 9.39 -16.90
C GLU A 78 -1.14 9.74 -15.80
N SER A 79 -1.11 9.03 -14.68
CA SER A 79 -1.96 9.22 -13.51
C SER A 79 -1.09 9.46 -12.26
N GLN A 80 -1.72 9.83 -11.16
CA GLN A 80 -1.08 9.86 -9.84
C GLN A 80 -0.57 8.48 -9.41
N ASP A 81 0.48 8.49 -8.60
CA ASP A 81 0.94 7.32 -7.85
C ASP A 81 0.00 6.98 -6.68
N LEU A 82 -0.05 5.69 -6.31
CA LEU A 82 -0.95 5.15 -5.29
C LEU A 82 -0.23 4.20 -4.33
N VAL A 83 -0.86 3.93 -3.19
CA VAL A 83 -0.46 2.88 -2.24
C VAL A 83 -1.65 1.96 -1.93
N ILE A 84 -1.47 0.65 -2.08
CA ILE A 84 -2.52 -0.35 -1.84
C ILE A 84 -2.85 -0.45 -0.35
N ILE A 85 -4.13 -0.51 -0.01
CA ILE A 85 -4.56 -0.46 1.40
C ILE A 85 -4.99 -1.80 2.00
N ASN A 86 -5.25 -2.81 1.17
CA ASN A 86 -5.70 -4.13 1.62
C ASN A 86 -4.92 -5.23 0.92
N ASP A 87 -4.57 -6.28 1.67
CA ASP A 87 -4.06 -7.52 1.10
C ASP A 87 -5.15 -8.19 0.26
N LYS A 88 -4.75 -8.74 -0.89
CA LYS A 88 -5.68 -9.41 -1.80
C LYS A 88 -4.99 -10.58 -2.49
N LYS A 89 -5.66 -11.72 -2.50
CA LYS A 89 -5.29 -12.86 -3.34
C LYS A 89 -6.18 -12.89 -4.58
N ILE A 90 -5.58 -12.86 -5.77
CA ILE A 90 -6.30 -12.93 -7.04
C ILE A 90 -5.99 -14.27 -7.70
N SER A 91 -7.04 -15.04 -8.00
CA SER A 91 -6.91 -16.34 -8.66
C SER A 91 -6.27 -16.22 -10.05
N PRO A 92 -5.64 -17.30 -10.55
CA PRO A 92 -5.15 -17.35 -11.93
C PRO A 92 -6.23 -16.98 -12.95
N ASN A 93 -5.83 -16.31 -14.04
CA ASN A 93 -6.71 -15.91 -15.15
C ASN A 93 -7.98 -15.17 -14.71
N ASN A 94 -7.86 -14.33 -13.69
CA ASN A 94 -8.98 -13.60 -13.11
C ASN A 94 -8.57 -12.16 -12.82
N ASN A 95 -9.56 -11.29 -12.61
CA ASN A 95 -9.33 -9.93 -12.16
C ASN A 95 -10.06 -9.67 -10.85
N ASP A 96 -9.57 -8.70 -10.10
CA ASP A 96 -10.28 -8.15 -8.95
C ASP A 96 -9.94 -6.68 -8.79
N THR A 97 -10.72 -6.00 -7.94
CA THR A 97 -10.48 -4.62 -7.55
C THR A 97 -9.85 -4.58 -6.17
N VAL A 98 -8.82 -3.75 -6.03
CA VAL A 98 -8.21 -3.38 -4.76
C VAL A 98 -8.39 -1.89 -4.52
N GLN A 99 -8.45 -1.51 -3.26
CA GLN A 99 -8.51 -0.11 -2.87
C GLN A 99 -7.10 0.45 -2.66
N ALA A 100 -6.92 1.73 -2.95
CA ALA A 100 -5.65 2.42 -2.80
C ALA A 100 -5.84 3.87 -2.35
N TYR A 101 -4.83 4.44 -1.67
CA TYR A 101 -4.74 5.87 -1.40
C TYR A 101 -3.76 6.54 -2.37
N CYS A 102 -4.04 7.80 -2.73
CA CYS A 102 -3.14 8.62 -3.53
C CYS A 102 -1.89 9.02 -2.74
N ILE A 103 -0.72 9.04 -3.39
CA ILE A 103 0.53 9.55 -2.78
C ILE A 103 1.10 10.78 -3.50
N GLU A 104 0.41 11.29 -4.52
CA GLU A 104 0.78 12.49 -5.29
C GLU A 104 -0.40 13.48 -5.34
N PRO A 105 -0.56 14.36 -4.33
CA PRO A 105 -1.71 15.26 -4.27
C PRO A 105 -1.79 16.28 -5.42
N ASP A 106 -0.68 16.55 -6.10
CA ASP A 106 -0.52 17.51 -7.18
C ASP A 106 -0.81 16.93 -8.58
N GLN A 107 -0.83 15.60 -8.72
CA GLN A 107 -1.20 14.89 -9.94
C GLN A 107 -2.63 14.37 -9.83
N LYS A 108 -3.42 14.43 -10.92
CA LYS A 108 -4.80 13.89 -10.93
C LYS A 108 -4.83 12.40 -11.25
N ALA A 109 -5.80 11.70 -10.69
CA ALA A 109 -6.12 10.35 -11.17
C ALA A 109 -6.69 10.36 -12.60
N VAL A 110 -6.19 9.48 -13.46
CA VAL A 110 -6.69 9.27 -14.83
C VAL A 110 -7.26 7.86 -14.96
N THR A 111 -8.57 7.76 -15.19
CA THR A 111 -9.24 6.47 -15.40
C THR A 111 -8.70 5.76 -16.64
N GLY A 112 -8.41 4.46 -16.50
CA GLY A 112 -7.83 3.62 -17.55
C GLY A 112 -6.30 3.69 -17.64
N ALA A 113 -5.65 4.61 -16.91
CA ALA A 113 -4.20 4.69 -16.91
C ALA A 113 -3.56 3.42 -16.35
N THR A 114 -2.48 2.99 -16.98
CA THR A 114 -1.67 1.86 -16.53
C THR A 114 -0.83 2.25 -15.33
N LEU A 115 -0.80 1.35 -14.35
CA LEU A 115 -0.01 1.44 -13.13
C LEU A 115 1.04 0.33 -13.09
N ILE A 116 2.16 0.56 -12.42
CA ILE A 116 3.25 -0.41 -12.26
C ILE A 116 3.65 -0.54 -10.80
N PRO A 117 3.93 -1.74 -10.27
CA PRO A 117 4.41 -1.87 -8.90
C PRO A 117 5.82 -1.27 -8.77
N SER A 118 6.09 -0.62 -7.64
CA SER A 118 7.35 0.11 -7.40
C SER A 118 7.80 0.02 -5.94
N GLY A 119 7.82 -1.18 -5.38
CA GLY A 119 8.25 -1.45 -4.02
C GLY A 119 7.19 -1.08 -2.98
N THR A 120 7.61 -0.90 -1.74
CA THR A 120 6.67 -0.75 -0.62
C THR A 120 6.79 0.62 0.06
N ALA A 121 5.66 1.12 0.55
CA ALA A 121 5.58 2.37 1.30
C ALA A 121 6.32 2.32 2.63
N SER A 122 6.66 3.51 3.14
CA SER A 122 7.33 3.68 4.43
C SER A 122 6.50 3.15 5.60
N SER A 123 7.14 2.89 6.73
CA SER A 123 6.48 2.40 7.95
C SER A 123 5.38 3.33 8.45
N GLN A 124 5.54 4.65 8.30
CA GLN A 124 4.54 5.64 8.71
C GLN A 124 3.28 5.57 7.83
N VAL A 125 3.43 5.42 6.51
CA VAL A 125 2.30 5.26 5.60
C VAL A 125 1.59 3.93 5.86
N LYS A 126 2.34 2.84 6.06
CA LYS A 126 1.77 1.54 6.46
C LYS A 126 0.96 1.64 7.75
N GLN A 127 1.48 2.31 8.78
CA GLN A 127 0.74 2.51 10.04
C GLN A 127 -0.55 3.31 9.84
N ILE A 128 -0.56 4.33 8.98
CA ILE A 128 -1.80 5.07 8.67
C ILE A 128 -2.81 4.14 8.01
N ILE A 129 -2.37 3.36 7.00
CA ILE A 129 -3.20 2.39 6.29
C ILE A 129 -3.75 1.33 7.25
N ASP A 130 -2.93 0.78 8.15
CA ASP A 130 -3.34 -0.26 9.10
C ASP A 130 -4.40 0.22 10.10
N SER A 131 -4.38 1.50 10.44
CA SER A 131 -5.42 2.11 11.28
C SER A 131 -6.63 2.66 10.51
N SER A 132 -6.62 2.55 9.18
CA SER A 132 -7.64 3.13 8.33
C SER A 132 -8.87 2.23 8.25
N ASN A 133 -10.05 2.83 8.22
CA ASN A 133 -11.30 2.17 7.84
C ASN A 133 -11.74 2.70 6.47
N PRO A 134 -11.41 2.01 5.37
CA PRO A 134 -11.71 2.48 4.01
C PRO A 134 -13.20 2.47 3.65
N SER A 135 -14.04 1.83 4.45
CA SER A 135 -15.50 1.81 4.28
C SER A 135 -16.18 3.04 4.89
N ASP A 136 -15.50 3.76 5.79
CA ASP A 136 -15.96 5.03 6.36
C ASP A 136 -15.29 6.18 5.60
N LEU A 137 -16.07 6.93 4.82
CA LEU A 137 -15.56 8.02 4.00
C LEU A 137 -14.82 9.10 4.82
N GLN A 138 -15.26 9.39 6.04
CA GLN A 138 -14.61 10.40 6.87
C GLN A 138 -13.24 9.90 7.34
N ASN A 139 -13.17 8.66 7.80
CA ASN A 139 -11.91 8.02 8.20
C ASN A 139 -10.95 7.84 7.00
N ALA A 140 -11.47 7.38 5.86
CA ALA A 140 -10.71 7.20 4.63
C ALA A 140 -10.12 8.52 4.12
N THR A 141 -10.93 9.59 4.10
CA THR A 141 -10.47 10.94 3.76
C THR A 141 -9.40 11.40 4.74
N GLN A 142 -9.59 11.20 6.04
CA GLN A 142 -8.60 11.58 7.05
C GLN A 142 -7.28 10.79 6.93
N SER A 143 -7.34 9.53 6.51
CA SER A 143 -6.17 8.69 6.24
C SER A 143 -5.42 9.17 4.99
N GLN A 144 -6.15 9.43 3.90
CA GLN A 144 -5.64 10.01 2.67
C GLN A 144 -4.89 11.32 2.91
N LEU A 145 -5.46 12.23 3.70
CA LEU A 145 -4.82 13.52 4.01
C LEU A 145 -3.57 13.36 4.88
N GLN A 146 -3.56 12.43 5.83
CA GLN A 146 -2.35 12.14 6.62
C GLN A 146 -1.21 11.61 5.74
N ILE A 147 -1.52 10.75 4.76
CA ILE A 147 -0.56 10.27 3.77
C ILE A 147 0.00 11.46 2.98
N TRP A 148 -0.85 12.35 2.47
CA TRP A 148 -0.41 13.56 1.76
C TRP A 148 0.50 14.46 2.59
N ILE A 149 0.24 14.63 3.88
CA ILE A 149 1.13 15.38 4.77
C ILE A 149 2.50 14.72 4.86
N ILE A 150 2.58 13.40 4.94
CA ILE A 150 3.88 12.70 5.01
C ILE A 150 4.63 12.84 3.69
N VAL A 151 4.00 12.48 2.57
CA VAL A 151 4.67 12.44 1.25
C VAL A 151 5.03 13.82 0.73
N SER A 152 4.22 14.83 1.04
CA SER A 152 4.45 16.23 0.63
C SER A 152 5.16 17.05 1.69
N LYS A 153 5.69 16.41 2.74
CA LYS A 153 6.44 17.08 3.82
C LYS A 153 5.65 18.22 4.47
N GLY A 154 4.34 18.04 4.57
CA GLY A 154 3.37 18.97 5.14
C GLY A 154 2.96 20.12 4.23
N ASN A 155 3.39 20.14 2.97
CA ASN A 155 3.04 21.17 2.00
C ASN A 155 2.16 20.59 0.88
N VAL A 156 0.84 20.69 1.05
CA VAL A 156 -0.14 20.25 0.05
C VAL A 156 -0.82 21.48 -0.53
N ASP A 157 -0.74 21.64 -1.86
CA ASP A 157 -1.46 22.68 -2.57
C ASP A 157 -2.91 22.25 -2.83
N VAL A 158 -3.87 22.91 -2.16
CA VAL A 158 -5.30 22.59 -2.29
C VAL A 158 -5.90 22.99 -3.64
N TYR A 159 -5.18 23.76 -4.47
CA TYR A 159 -5.68 24.31 -5.73
C TYR A 159 -5.21 23.54 -6.97
N SER A 160 -4.47 22.45 -6.80
CA SER A 160 -3.96 21.64 -7.89
C SER A 160 -4.27 20.15 -7.73
N GLY A 161 -4.05 19.39 -8.80
CA GLY A 161 -4.03 17.94 -8.76
C GLY A 161 -5.27 17.25 -8.21
N GLU A 162 -4.99 16.19 -7.46
CA GLU A 162 -5.97 15.40 -6.72
C GLU A 162 -6.59 16.19 -5.58
N ALA A 163 -5.85 17.07 -4.91
CA ALA A 163 -6.37 17.89 -3.81
C ALA A 163 -7.52 18.79 -4.26
N MET A 164 -7.36 19.49 -5.39
CA MET A 164 -8.46 20.25 -6.02
C MET A 164 -9.61 19.33 -6.43
N ALA A 165 -9.31 18.16 -6.98
CA ALA A 165 -10.34 17.22 -7.39
C ALA A 165 -11.17 16.69 -6.20
N VAL A 166 -10.57 16.50 -5.02
CA VAL A 166 -11.28 16.16 -3.78
C VAL A 166 -12.26 17.27 -3.41
N VAL A 167 -11.88 18.54 -3.52
CA VAL A 167 -12.78 19.68 -3.26
C VAL A 167 -14.02 19.61 -4.16
N GLN A 168 -13.80 19.36 -5.45
CA GLN A 168 -14.86 19.28 -6.45
C GLN A 168 -15.77 18.05 -6.24
N ASN A 169 -15.18 16.88 -6.06
CA ASN A 169 -15.89 15.62 -5.95
C ASN A 169 -16.66 15.48 -4.63
N GLN A 170 -16.08 15.93 -3.52
CA GLN A 170 -16.74 15.93 -2.21
C GLN A 170 -17.62 17.16 -1.96
N LYS A 171 -17.69 18.10 -2.92
CA LYS A 171 -18.49 19.33 -2.85
C LYS A 171 -18.19 20.19 -1.61
N ILE A 172 -16.94 20.21 -1.19
CA ILE A 172 -16.46 21.08 -0.10
C ILE A 172 -15.85 22.37 -0.66
N LYS A 173 -15.49 23.30 0.22
CA LYS A 173 -14.74 24.51 -0.14
C LYS A 173 -13.25 24.32 0.15
N TYR A 174 -12.39 25.07 -0.55
CA TYR A 174 -10.94 25.00 -0.35
C TYR A 174 -10.51 25.24 1.09
N TYR A 175 -11.13 26.20 1.79
CA TYR A 175 -10.82 26.45 3.21
C TYR A 175 -11.16 25.24 4.11
N GLN A 176 -12.21 24.48 3.79
CA GLN A 176 -12.56 23.27 4.54
C GLN A 176 -11.54 22.15 4.30
N LEU A 177 -10.99 22.04 3.08
CA LEU A 177 -9.89 21.12 2.81
C LEU A 177 -8.63 21.55 3.56
N GLN A 178 -8.31 22.84 3.59
CA GLN A 178 -7.18 23.38 4.35
C GLN A 178 -7.29 23.06 5.84
N GLU A 179 -8.46 23.28 6.46
CA GLU A 179 -8.70 22.92 7.87
C GLU A 179 -8.52 21.43 8.14
N LYS A 180 -8.96 20.57 7.20
CA LYS A 180 -8.77 19.12 7.29
C LYS A 180 -7.30 18.73 7.15
N LEU A 181 -6.53 19.40 6.29
CA LEU A 181 -5.08 19.21 6.14
C LEU A 181 -4.33 19.65 7.40
N ASP A 182 -4.69 20.79 7.99
CA ASP A 182 -4.10 21.26 9.26
C ASP A 182 -4.38 20.28 10.40
N THR A 183 -5.58 19.71 10.43
CA THR A 183 -5.96 18.65 11.36
C THR A 183 -5.16 17.38 11.10
N ALA A 184 -5.03 16.94 9.84
CA ALA A 184 -4.23 15.80 9.46
C ALA A 184 -2.76 15.99 9.86
N LYS A 185 -2.21 17.20 9.69
CA LYS A 185 -0.85 17.55 10.12
C LYS A 185 -0.66 17.40 11.62
N LYS A 186 -1.57 17.94 12.43
CA LYS A 186 -1.55 17.76 13.89
C LYS A 186 -1.63 16.28 14.29
N ASN A 187 -2.45 15.50 13.60
CA ASN A 187 -2.57 14.06 13.85
C ASN A 187 -1.28 13.31 13.51
N VAL A 188 -0.63 13.60 12.37
CA VAL A 188 0.68 13.03 12.02
C VAL A 188 1.73 13.41 13.07
N MET A 189 1.78 14.69 13.46
CA MET A 189 2.71 15.16 14.51
C MET A 189 2.52 14.41 15.82
N SER A 190 1.28 14.30 16.29
CA SER A 190 0.95 13.61 17.54
C SER A 190 1.26 12.10 17.45
N ARG A 191 0.80 11.46 16.37
CA ARG A 191 0.94 10.01 16.16
C ARG A 191 2.38 9.55 16.11
N PHE A 192 3.24 10.32 15.45
CA PHE A 192 4.64 9.96 15.24
C PHE A 192 5.60 10.73 16.13
N ASN A 193 5.07 11.50 17.10
CA ASN A 193 5.84 12.36 18.01
C ASN A 193 6.83 13.29 17.28
N LEU A 194 6.33 14.01 16.27
CA LEU A 194 7.12 14.90 15.40
C LEU A 194 6.84 16.37 15.67
N SER A 195 7.87 17.21 15.55
CA SER A 195 7.72 18.66 15.41
C SER A 195 7.31 19.03 13.98
N SER A 196 6.99 20.31 13.76
CA SER A 196 6.71 20.81 12.40
C SER A 196 7.93 20.67 11.48
N GLU A 197 9.14 20.90 12.01
CA GLU A 197 10.41 20.66 11.30
C GLU A 197 10.65 19.17 11.08
N GLY A 198 10.24 18.32 12.03
CA GLY A 198 10.31 16.87 11.92
C GLY A 198 9.55 16.33 10.70
N ILE A 199 8.37 16.89 10.39
CA ILE A 199 7.60 16.51 9.19
C ILE A 199 8.37 16.84 7.90
N GLN A 200 9.04 18.00 7.85
CA GLN A 200 9.78 18.41 6.65
C GLN A 200 10.97 17.50 6.35
N ASN A 201 11.50 16.84 7.38
CA ASN A 201 12.66 15.97 7.32
C ASN A 201 12.32 14.47 7.26
N ILE A 202 11.04 14.08 7.18
CA ILE A 202 10.67 12.67 6.99
C ILE A 202 11.24 12.18 5.64
N SER A 203 11.97 11.07 5.68
CA SER A 203 12.37 10.32 4.49
C SER A 203 11.21 9.46 3.99
N PHE A 204 10.92 9.55 2.70
CA PHE A 204 9.92 8.74 2.01
C PHE A 204 10.56 7.56 1.23
N THR A 205 11.85 7.29 1.45
CA THR A 205 12.63 6.40 0.59
C THR A 205 12.11 4.96 0.65
N VAL A 206 11.96 4.36 -0.54
CA VAL A 206 11.59 2.96 -0.78
C VAL A 206 12.63 2.04 -0.13
N GLU A 207 12.20 1.16 0.78
CA GLU A 207 13.05 0.07 1.27
C GLU A 207 13.26 -0.93 0.13
N SER A 208 14.47 -0.93 -0.44
CA SER A 208 14.98 -2.10 -1.15
C SER A 208 15.16 -3.22 -0.12
N SER A 209 14.61 -4.39 -0.42
CA SER A 209 14.57 -5.58 0.44
C SER A 209 15.96 -6.03 0.88
N ASN A 210 16.49 -5.47 1.98
CA ASN A 210 17.57 -6.05 2.79
C ASN A 210 17.92 -5.19 4.02
N SER A 211 16.99 -4.97 4.96
CA SER A 211 17.40 -4.53 6.32
C SER A 211 16.26 -4.43 7.33
N ALA A 212 15.95 -5.54 8.01
CA ALA A 212 15.34 -5.50 9.34
C ALA A 212 16.27 -4.87 10.42
N ILE A 213 17.40 -4.29 10.02
CA ILE A 213 18.47 -3.72 10.86
C ILE A 213 18.61 -2.19 10.68
N THR A 214 18.04 -1.58 9.63
CA THR A 214 18.14 -0.11 9.39
C THR A 214 17.09 0.71 10.14
N TRP A 215 15.90 0.16 10.38
CA TRP A 215 14.83 0.89 11.10
C TRP A 215 15.22 1.24 12.55
N ILE A 216 16.04 0.42 13.22
CA ILE A 216 16.58 0.72 14.55
C ILE A 216 17.75 1.71 14.45
N SER A 217 18.58 1.65 13.40
CA SER A 217 19.71 2.59 13.28
C SER A 217 19.25 4.02 12.98
N ASP A 218 18.22 4.18 12.16
CA ASP A 218 17.74 5.50 11.72
C ASP A 218 16.90 6.18 12.81
N LEU A 219 16.07 5.41 13.53
CA LEU A 219 15.43 5.88 14.76
C LEU A 219 16.45 6.18 15.85
N ARG A 220 17.49 5.35 16.04
CA ARG A 220 18.51 5.57 17.08
C ARG A 220 19.43 6.76 16.77
N GLN A 221 19.77 7.00 15.50
CA GLN A 221 20.49 8.22 15.09
C GLN A 221 19.62 9.46 15.26
N TRP A 222 18.33 9.39 14.93
CA TRP A 222 17.39 10.48 15.17
C TRP A 222 17.20 10.77 16.68
N PHE A 223 17.10 9.72 17.51
CA PHE A 223 17.02 9.85 18.97
C PHE A 223 18.29 10.48 19.57
N LYS A 224 19.49 10.08 19.10
CA LYS A 224 20.76 10.69 19.54
C LYS A 224 20.85 12.18 19.19
N ASN A 225 20.47 12.55 17.97
CA ASN A 225 20.63 13.92 17.49
C ASN A 225 19.62 14.91 18.11
N ASN A 226 18.43 14.45 18.53
CA ASN A 226 17.38 15.34 19.05
C ASN A 226 17.23 15.36 20.58
N LEU A 227 17.76 14.36 21.30
CA LEU A 227 17.70 14.31 22.77
C LEU A 227 19.05 14.54 23.47
N GLY A 228 20.14 14.75 22.72
CA GLY A 228 21.43 15.10 23.31
C GLY A 228 22.03 14.02 24.23
N ILE A 229 21.98 12.75 23.81
CA ILE A 229 22.71 11.63 24.43
C ILE A 229 23.69 11.02 23.42
#